data_AF-A0A8T2FNL5-F1
#
_entry.id   AF-A0A8T2FNL5-F1
#
_cell.length_a   1.000
_cell.length_b   1.000
_cell.length_c   1.000
_cell.angle_alpha   90.00
_cell.angle_beta   90.00
_cell.angle_gamma   90.00
#
_symmetry.space_group_name_H-M   'P 1'
#
loop_
_entity.id
_entity.type
_entity.pdbx_description
1 polymer ?
#
loop_
_entity_poly.entity_id
_entity_poly.type
_entity_poly.pdbx_seq_one_letter_code
_entity_poly.pdbx_strand_id
1 'polypeptide(L)'
;QVGGNTYSGSSGSKRAHESDASDSNSVGSSARPMERDAAKKKLKKKAQELDRLEKITMMHSETNQLIKEKTHAKKMKMFIELTEKENLDDKSKELLQQLSHDLFGN
;
A
#
# COMPACT_ATOMS: atom_id res chain seq x y z
N GLN A 1 -29.39 11.96 48.20
CA GLN A 1 -28.50 10.90 48.76
C GLN A 1 -27.24 10.85 47.91
N VAL A 2 -26.11 10.54 48.55
CA VAL A 2 -24.71 10.67 48.09
C VAL A 2 -24.22 12.12 48.15
N GLY A 3 -23.30 12.52 49.01
CA GLY A 3 -22.35 11.75 49.80
C GLY A 3 -21.01 12.47 49.69
N GLY A 4 -20.75 13.42 50.59
CA GLY A 4 -19.47 14.12 50.64
C GLY A 4 -18.38 13.21 51.20
N ASN A 5 -17.21 13.24 50.55
CA ASN A 5 -15.89 13.26 51.18
C ASN A 5 -14.82 13.34 50.08
N THR A 6 -13.92 14.31 50.18
CA THR A 6 -12.48 14.03 50.22
C THR A 6 -11.75 15.33 50.54
N TYR A 7 -10.90 15.23 51.56
CA TYR A 7 -10.17 16.32 52.16
C TYR A 7 -8.77 16.42 51.54
N SER A 8 -8.19 17.60 51.68
CA SER A 8 -6.75 17.86 51.80
C SER A 8 -5.85 17.60 50.58
N GLY A 9 -5.52 18.71 49.92
CA GLY A 9 -4.17 19.28 50.07
C GLY A 9 -3.21 19.04 48.90
N SER A 10 -2.87 20.12 48.18
CA SER A 10 -1.53 20.23 47.60
C SER A 10 -1.06 21.68 47.51
N SER A 11 -0.06 21.97 48.35
CA SER A 11 1.09 22.85 48.21
C SER A 11 0.96 24.15 47.39
N GLY A 12 0.95 25.28 48.10
CA GLY A 12 1.24 26.58 47.53
C GLY A 12 2.69 26.65 47.00
N SER A 13 2.83 26.84 45.69
CA SER A 13 4.13 27.09 45.05
C SER A 13 4.60 28.51 45.37
N LYS A 14 5.61 28.66 46.21
CA LYS A 14 6.34 29.92 46.37
C LYS A 14 7.27 30.08 45.17
N ARG A 15 6.91 30.96 44.23
CA ARG A 15 7.84 31.44 43.19
C ARG A 15 8.78 32.44 43.81
N ALA A 16 9.93 31.98 44.31
CA ALA A 16 11.06 32.85 44.57
C ALA A 16 11.78 33.09 43.25
N HIS A 17 11.60 34.26 42.66
CA HIS A 17 12.50 34.77 41.64
C HIS A 17 12.59 36.28 41.81
N GLU A 18 13.68 36.71 42.43
CA GLU A 18 14.15 38.08 42.33
C GLU A 18 14.68 38.23 40.91
N SER A 19 14.01 39.01 40.07
CA SER A 19 14.64 39.53 38.86
C SER A 19 14.05 40.86 38.48
N ASP A 20 15.01 41.74 38.23
CA ASP A 20 14.94 43.13 37.90
C ASP A 20 14.06 43.42 36.68
N ALA A 21 13.55 44.65 36.64
CA ALA A 21 12.63 45.13 35.63
C ALA A 21 13.21 44.99 34.20
N SER A 22 12.40 44.45 33.29
CA SER A 22 12.51 44.71 31.85
C SER A 22 11.16 44.43 31.19
N ASP A 23 10.32 45.47 31.16
CA ASP A 23 9.16 45.51 30.28
C ASP A 23 9.64 45.40 28.83
N SER A 24 9.37 44.27 28.18
CA SER A 24 9.55 44.11 26.74
C SER A 24 8.34 43.41 26.15
N ASN A 25 7.29 44.19 25.91
CA ASN A 25 6.14 43.83 25.09
C ASN A 25 6.40 44.26 23.64
N SER A 26 7.35 43.63 22.94
CA SER A 26 7.46 43.81 21.49
C SER A 26 6.56 42.81 20.76
N VAL A 27 5.32 43.25 20.53
CA VAL A 27 4.38 42.58 19.63
C VAL A 27 4.56 43.19 18.25
N GLY A 28 5.14 42.45 17.31
CA GLY A 28 5.18 42.85 15.89
C GLY A 28 6.44 42.37 15.19
N SER A 29 6.43 41.55 14.15
CA SER A 29 5.33 41.01 13.37
C SER A 29 5.83 39.66 12.87
N SER A 30 5.20 38.56 13.29
CA SER A 30 5.30 37.33 12.52
C SER A 30 4.53 37.57 11.23
N ALA A 31 5.25 38.02 10.20
CA ALA A 31 4.74 38.08 8.85
C ALA A 31 4.31 36.65 8.49
N ARG A 32 3.01 36.36 8.64
CA ARG A 32 2.43 35.15 8.09
C ARG A 32 2.79 35.17 6.61
N PRO A 33 3.52 34.18 6.07
CA PRO A 33 3.75 34.12 4.65
C PRO A 33 2.37 33.98 3.99
N MET A 34 1.86 35.09 3.46
CA MET A 34 0.66 35.06 2.64
C MET A 34 0.99 34.28 1.37
N GLU A 35 0.45 33.08 1.33
CA GLU A 35 -0.32 32.58 0.19
C GLU A 35 0.42 32.59 -1.15
N ARG A 36 1.30 31.60 -1.34
CA ARG A 36 1.60 31.05 -2.67
C ARG A 36 2.04 29.58 -2.64
N ASP A 37 1.36 28.78 -1.83
CA ASP A 37 1.74 27.37 -1.61
C ASP A 37 0.61 26.36 -1.90
N ALA A 38 -0.59 26.82 -2.28
CA ALA A 38 -1.67 25.93 -2.69
C ALA A 38 -1.40 25.30 -4.06
N ALA A 39 -0.89 26.06 -5.04
CA ALA A 39 -0.60 25.56 -6.38
C ALA A 39 0.60 24.58 -6.41
N LYS A 40 1.69 24.89 -5.68
CA LYS A 40 2.86 24.01 -5.58
C LYS A 40 2.58 22.72 -4.81
N LYS A 41 1.78 22.77 -3.72
CA LYS A 41 1.31 21.55 -3.04
C LYS A 41 0.38 20.71 -3.90
N LYS A 42 -0.49 21.31 -4.71
CA LYS A 42 -1.36 20.57 -5.66
C LYS A 42 -0.58 19.89 -6.78
N LEU A 43 0.47 20.52 -7.32
CA LEU A 43 1.34 19.93 -8.35
C LEU A 43 2.15 18.73 -7.82
N LYS A 44 2.73 18.84 -6.62
CA LYS A 44 3.46 17.71 -6.00
C LYS A 44 2.55 16.52 -5.70
N LYS A 45 1.32 16.76 -5.23
CA LYS A 45 0.33 15.70 -5.01
C LYS A 45 -0.08 15.01 -6.30
N LYS A 46 -0.36 15.77 -7.37
CA LYS A 46 -0.70 15.21 -8.69
C LYS A 46 0.43 14.37 -9.29
N ALA A 47 1.69 14.82 -9.20
CA ALA A 47 2.83 14.04 -9.68
C ALA A 47 2.98 12.71 -8.91
N GLN A 48 2.79 12.74 -7.59
CA GLN A 48 2.82 11.54 -6.76
C GLN A 48 1.64 10.60 -7.01
N GLU A 49 0.45 11.13 -7.30
CA GLU A 49 -0.73 10.34 -7.68
C GLU A 49 -0.54 9.66 -9.04
N LEU A 50 0.06 10.34 -10.02
CA LEU A 50 0.39 9.77 -11.33
C LEU A 50 1.42 8.63 -11.22
N ASP A 51 2.50 8.83 -10.45
CA ASP A 51 3.51 7.78 -10.20
C ASP A 51 2.90 6.56 -9.50
N ARG A 52 1.98 6.76 -8.55
CA ARG A 52 1.23 5.66 -7.92
C ARG A 52 0.33 4.93 -8.92
N LEU A 53 -0.35 5.67 -9.79
CA LEU A 53 -1.25 5.09 -10.78
C LEU A 53 -0.49 4.27 -11.84
N GLU A 54 0.68 4.76 -12.27
CA GLU A 54 1.58 4.04 -13.17
C GLU A 54 2.04 2.71 -12.56
N LYS A 55 2.50 2.72 -11.30
CA LYS A 55 2.87 1.51 -10.57
C LYS A 55 1.73 0.50 -10.45
N ILE A 56 0.52 0.97 -10.15
CA ILE A 56 -0.67 0.10 -10.08
C ILE A 56 -0.96 -0.54 -11.44
N THR A 57 -0.87 0.24 -12.52
CA THR A 57 -1.10 -0.24 -13.88
C THR A 57 -0.08 -1.30 -14.27
N MET A 58 1.20 -1.05 -13.98
CA MET A 58 2.29 -1.99 -14.24
C MET A 58 2.09 -3.30 -13.47
N MET A 59 1.87 -3.23 -12.14
CA MET A 59 1.57 -4.41 -11.32
C MET A 59 0.34 -5.18 -11.81
N HIS A 60 -0.71 -4.47 -12.26
CA HIS A 60 -1.91 -5.13 -12.79
C HIS A 60 -1.61 -5.88 -14.10
N SER A 61 -0.78 -5.32 -14.98
CA SER A 61 -0.35 -6.02 -16.20
C SER A 61 0.48 -7.26 -15.90
N GLU A 62 1.43 -7.15 -14.96
CA GLU A 62 2.30 -8.25 -14.52
C GLU A 62 1.50 -9.39 -13.88
N THR A 63 0.56 -9.07 -13.00
CA THR A 63 -0.29 -10.08 -12.35
C THR A 63 -1.17 -10.82 -13.35
N ASN A 64 -1.72 -10.13 -14.35
CA ASN A 64 -2.47 -10.78 -15.43
C ASN A 64 -1.60 -11.70 -16.29
N GLN A 65 -0.36 -11.29 -16.59
CA GLN A 65 0.61 -12.14 -17.27
C GLN A 65 0.93 -13.39 -16.44
N LEU A 66 1.23 -13.21 -15.15
CA LEU A 66 1.54 -14.29 -14.23
C LEU A 66 0.40 -15.31 -14.10
N ILE A 67 -0.85 -14.86 -14.09
CA ILE A 67 -2.03 -15.74 -14.06
C ILE A 67 -2.09 -16.60 -15.32
N LYS A 68 -1.83 -16.01 -16.50
CA LYS A 68 -1.77 -16.75 -17.77
C LYS A 68 -0.64 -17.77 -17.77
N GLU A 69 0.56 -17.36 -17.35
CA GLU A 69 1.73 -18.24 -17.27
C GLU A 69 1.52 -19.40 -16.28
N LYS A 70 0.99 -19.11 -15.09
CA LYS A 70 0.66 -20.14 -14.09
C LYS A 70 -0.36 -21.14 -14.64
N THR A 71 -1.34 -20.66 -15.40
CA THR A 71 -2.34 -21.52 -16.05
C THR A 71 -1.69 -22.40 -17.11
N HIS A 72 -0.86 -21.82 -17.97
CA HIS A 72 -0.13 -22.55 -19.01
C HIS A 72 0.83 -23.59 -18.41
N ALA A 73 1.60 -23.23 -17.39
CA ALA A 73 2.51 -24.14 -16.69
C ALA A 73 1.77 -25.33 -16.06
N LYS A 74 0.59 -25.09 -15.48
CA LYS A 74 -0.25 -26.17 -14.95
C LYS A 74 -0.73 -27.11 -16.05
N LYS A 75 -1.17 -26.58 -17.20
CA LYS A 75 -1.55 -27.41 -18.37
C LYS A 75 -0.37 -28.28 -18.83
N MET A 76 0.81 -27.67 -18.97
CA MET A 76 2.04 -28.35 -19.38
C MET A 76 2.44 -29.46 -18.41
N LYS A 77 2.43 -29.18 -17.10
CA LYS A 77 2.79 -30.16 -16.07
C LYS A 77 1.93 -31.42 -16.16
N MET A 78 0.61 -31.26 -16.24
CA MET A 78 -0.30 -32.41 -16.36
C MET A 78 -0.09 -33.16 -17.68
N PHE A 79 0.16 -32.46 -18.78
CA PHE A 79 0.41 -33.10 -20.07
C PHE A 79 1.69 -33.96 -20.03
N ILE A 80 2.77 -33.44 -19.46
CA ILE A 80 4.03 -34.17 -19.29
C ILE A 80 3.81 -35.43 -18.44
N GLU A 81 3.16 -35.31 -17.28
CA GLU A 81 2.84 -36.45 -16.41
C GLU A 81 2.02 -37.55 -17.13
N LEU A 82 1.13 -37.17 -18.07
CA LEU A 82 0.37 -38.11 -18.88
C LEU A 82 1.21 -38.78 -19.97
N THR A 83 2.15 -38.04 -20.57
CA THR A 83 3.07 -38.55 -21.60
C THR A 83 4.14 -39.49 -21.03
N GLU A 84 4.49 -39.37 -19.74
CA GLU A 84 5.51 -40.20 -19.07
C GLU A 84 5.08 -41.65 -18.83
N LYS A 85 3.81 -41.99 -19.05
CA LYS A 85 3.34 -43.37 -18.91
C LYS A 85 3.93 -44.27 -20.01
N GLU A 86 4.73 -45.25 -19.59
CA GLU A 86 5.55 -46.12 -20.46
C GLU A 86 4.74 -47.05 -21.39
N ASN A 87 3.42 -47.21 -21.21
CA ASN A 87 2.59 -48.17 -21.96
C ASN A 87 1.24 -47.56 -22.40
N LEU A 88 1.27 -46.50 -23.20
CA LEU A 88 0.04 -45.95 -23.79
C LEU A 88 -0.48 -46.86 -24.91
N ASP A 89 -1.73 -47.31 -24.81
CA ASP A 89 -2.43 -47.95 -25.92
C ASP A 89 -2.75 -46.92 -27.04
N ASP A 90 -3.12 -47.41 -28.23
CA ASP A 90 -3.32 -46.52 -29.39
C ASP A 90 -4.46 -45.52 -29.19
N LYS A 91 -5.50 -45.93 -28.46
CA LYS A 91 -6.61 -45.03 -28.08
C LYS A 91 -6.14 -43.92 -27.14
N SER A 92 -5.24 -44.23 -26.20
CA SER A 92 -4.68 -43.27 -25.25
C SER A 92 -3.77 -42.28 -25.96
N LYS A 93 -3.01 -42.72 -26.98
CA LYS A 93 -2.21 -41.83 -27.84
C LYS A 93 -3.11 -40.86 -28.62
N GLU A 94 -4.21 -41.35 -29.20
CA GLU A 94 -5.19 -40.51 -29.89
C GLU A 94 -5.82 -39.46 -28.96
N LEU A 95 -6.25 -39.89 -27.77
CA LEU A 95 -6.81 -38.99 -26.76
C LEU A 95 -5.79 -37.94 -26.29
N LEU A 96 -4.52 -38.33 -26.14
CA LEU A 96 -3.44 -37.42 -25.76
C LEU A 96 -3.17 -36.37 -26.86
N GLN A 97 -3.24 -36.77 -28.12
CA GLN A 97 -3.12 -35.86 -29.26
C GLN A 97 -4.28 -34.86 -29.30
N GLN A 98 -5.52 -35.31 -29.09
CA GLN A 98 -6.69 -34.44 -28.99
C GLN A 98 -6.55 -33.47 -27.81
N LEU A 99 -6.15 -33.99 -26.65
CA LEU A 99 -5.93 -33.18 -25.45
C LEU A 99 -4.86 -32.09 -25.67
N SER A 100 -3.81 -32.39 -26.43
CA SER A 100 -2.79 -31.40 -26.82
C SER A 100 -3.42 -30.23 -27.59
N HIS A 101 -4.25 -30.53 -28.59
CA HIS A 101 -4.96 -29.52 -29.36
C HIS A 101 -5.94 -28.71 -28.48
N ASP A 102 -6.70 -29.36 -27.60
CA ASP A 102 -7.66 -28.68 -26.73
C ASP A 102 -6.98 -27.81 -25.65
N LEU A 103 -5.79 -28.21 -25.17
CA LEU A 103 -5.05 -27.47 -24.14
C LEU A 103 -4.21 -26.33 -24.70
N PHE A 104 -3.59 -26.52 -25.87
CA PHE A 104 -2.56 -25.64 -26.43
C PHE A 104 -2.87 -25.12 -27.84
N GLY A 105 -3.99 -25.52 -28.45
CA GLY A 105 -4.50 -24.94 -29.68
C GLY A 105 -4.90 -23.47 -29.47
N ASN A 106 -4.68 -22.66 -30.52
CA ASN A 106 -5.09 -21.25 -30.56
C ASN A 106 -6.58 -21.11 -30.88
#